data_AF-A0A2T8HZW9-F1
#
_entry.id   AF-A0A2T8HZW9-F1
#
_cell.length_a   1.000
_cell.length_b   1.000
_cell.length_c   1.000
_cell.angle_alpha   90.00
_cell.angle_beta   90.00
_cell.angle_gamma   90.00
#
_symmetry.space_group_name_H-M   'P 1'
#
loop_
_entity.id
_entity.type
_entity.pdbx_description
1 polymer ?
#
loop_
_entity_poly.entity_id
_entity_poly.type
_entity_poly.pdbx_seq_one_letter_code
_entity_poly.pdbx_strand_id
1 'polypeptide(L)'
;MDSLTFGARRFLRHLTDLGYKKSLVTEFEVSKVLEELGLTMDQFIDLCILSGCDYCENIKGIGGQRALKLIRQHGCIEEVVQNLKQTRFSVPEDWPYQEVRTLFKQPNVCTGIPDFMWTSPDSQGLMDFLSTENSFSPDRVAKAVEKITVARDKYSPERLKLLTPVASLPGSHTEKEPTCILGSPGQGLKIRSAPQVCKSSSSGFRYASSKPFMLDMQSGFHGRPYAFSSFSSL
;
A
#
# COMPACT_ATOMS: atom_id res chain seq x y z
N MET A 1 1.33 -1.48 -0.14
CA MET A 1 1.03 -2.30 1.07
C MET A 1 0.87 -1.37 2.27
N ASP A 2 1.68 -0.32 2.35
CA ASP A 2 1.39 0.97 3.01
C ASP A 2 -0.08 1.43 3.06
N SER A 3 -0.94 1.08 2.09
CA SER A 3 -2.39 1.34 2.23
C SER A 3 -2.98 0.81 3.54
N LEU A 4 -2.47 -0.33 4.04
CA LEU A 4 -2.86 -0.89 5.32
C LEU A 4 -2.42 0.01 6.49
N THR A 5 -1.24 0.63 6.43
CA THR A 5 -0.72 1.51 7.49
C THR A 5 -1.42 2.87 7.54
N PHE A 6 -1.99 3.32 6.41
CA PHE A 6 -2.93 4.46 6.37
C PHE A 6 -4.33 4.13 6.92
N GLY A 7 -4.57 2.89 7.37
CA GLY A 7 -5.84 2.48 7.97
C GLY A 7 -6.92 2.06 6.96
N ALA A 8 -6.54 1.68 5.74
CA ALA A 8 -7.49 1.11 4.78
C ALA A 8 -8.09 -0.19 5.34
N ARG A 9 -9.40 -0.22 5.59
CA ARG A 9 -10.08 -1.39 6.21
C ARG A 9 -9.81 -2.70 5.46
N ARG A 10 -9.82 -2.63 4.13
CA ARG A 10 -9.57 -3.74 3.21
C ARG A 10 -8.61 -3.29 2.12
N PHE A 11 -7.66 -4.14 1.78
CA PHE A 11 -6.70 -3.92 0.71
C PHE A 11 -6.72 -5.11 -0.25
N LEU A 12 -6.98 -4.83 -1.53
CA LEU A 12 -6.99 -5.85 -2.59
C LEU A 12 -5.69 -5.77 -3.39
N ARG A 13 -5.02 -6.91 -3.55
CA ARG A 13 -3.83 -7.06 -4.36
C ARG A 13 -4.12 -7.90 -5.60
N HIS A 14 -3.40 -7.62 -6.68
CA HIS A 14 -3.50 -8.31 -7.98
C HIS A 14 -4.83 -8.09 -8.71
N LEU A 15 -5.60 -7.03 -8.36
CA LEU A 15 -6.86 -6.71 -9.04
C LEU A 15 -6.63 -6.27 -10.50
N THR A 16 -5.57 -5.49 -10.75
CA THR A 16 -5.22 -4.94 -12.06
C THR A 16 -4.22 -5.80 -12.83
N ASP A 17 -3.81 -6.95 -12.28
CA ASP A 17 -2.85 -7.83 -12.94
C ASP A 17 -3.52 -8.50 -14.15
N LEU A 18 -3.12 -8.05 -15.35
CA LEU A 18 -3.61 -8.60 -16.63
C LEU A 18 -3.28 -10.09 -16.80
N GLY A 19 -2.34 -10.60 -16.01
CA GLY A 19 -2.04 -12.01 -15.86
C GLY A 19 -2.92 -12.69 -14.81
N TYR A 20 -4.26 -12.59 -14.90
CA TYR A 20 -5.23 -13.23 -13.98
C TYR A 20 -5.00 -14.75 -13.76
N LYS A 21 -4.22 -15.40 -14.63
CA LYS A 21 -3.82 -16.81 -14.52
C LYS A 21 -2.62 -17.06 -13.59
N LYS A 22 -1.86 -16.02 -13.22
CA LYS A 22 -0.59 -16.14 -12.47
C LYS A 22 -0.76 -15.82 -10.98
N SER A 23 -1.64 -14.90 -10.64
CA SER A 23 -1.86 -14.45 -9.26
C SER A 23 -3.35 -14.31 -8.99
N LEU A 24 -3.82 -14.98 -7.93
CA LEU A 24 -5.19 -14.80 -7.46
C LEU A 24 -5.31 -13.43 -6.77
N VAL A 25 -6.48 -12.81 -6.91
CA VAL A 25 -6.83 -11.60 -6.15
C VAL A 25 -6.75 -11.94 -4.67
N THR A 26 -5.94 -11.18 -3.94
CA THR A 26 -5.72 -11.39 -2.51
C THR A 26 -6.31 -10.23 -1.74
N GLU A 27 -7.11 -10.52 -0.72
CA GLU A 27 -7.69 -9.53 0.17
C GLU A 27 -6.99 -9.55 1.53
N PHE A 28 -6.68 -8.38 2.05
CA PHE A 28 -6.16 -8.18 3.39
C PHE A 28 -7.12 -7.29 4.18
N GLU A 29 -7.59 -7.78 5.32
CA GLU A 29 -8.41 -7.01 6.25
C GLU A 29 -7.55 -6.58 7.44
N VAL A 30 -7.48 -5.26 7.69
CA VAL A 30 -6.60 -4.71 8.75
C VAL A 30 -6.94 -5.30 10.11
N SER A 31 -8.23 -5.47 10.43
CA SER A 31 -8.66 -6.03 11.72
C SER A 31 -8.07 -7.43 11.95
N LYS A 32 -8.11 -8.31 10.95
CA LYS A 32 -7.56 -9.67 11.02
C LYS A 32 -6.04 -9.65 11.16
N VAL A 33 -5.37 -8.77 10.41
CA VAL A 33 -3.90 -8.61 10.48
C VAL A 33 -3.47 -8.16 11.87
N LEU A 34 -4.16 -7.18 12.46
CA LEU A 34 -3.87 -6.69 13.81
C LEU A 34 -4.11 -7.76 14.88
N GLU A 35 -5.19 -8.54 14.75
CA GLU A 35 -5.52 -9.65 15.65
C GLU A 35 -4.47 -10.76 15.59
N GLU A 36 -4.11 -11.23 14.40
CA GLU A 36 -3.10 -12.28 14.22
C GLU A 36 -1.71 -11.85 14.70
N LEU A 37 -1.36 -10.58 14.51
CA LEU A 37 -0.09 -10.03 15.00
C LEU A 37 -0.13 -9.68 16.49
N GLY A 38 -1.32 -9.56 17.09
CA GLY A 38 -1.52 -9.13 18.47
C GLY A 38 -1.02 -7.69 18.70
N LEU A 39 -1.26 -6.80 17.73
CA LEU A 39 -0.77 -5.42 17.75
C LEU A 39 -1.92 -4.43 17.67
N THR A 40 -1.72 -3.25 18.26
CA THR A 40 -2.55 -2.07 17.99
C THR A 40 -2.18 -1.44 16.65
N MET A 41 -3.07 -0.59 16.11
CA MET A 41 -2.77 0.15 14.87
C MET A 41 -1.51 1.02 14.99
N ASP A 42 -1.30 1.67 16.13
CA ASP A 42 -0.11 2.48 16.39
C ASP A 42 1.17 1.64 16.40
N GLN A 43 1.13 0.46 17.03
CA GLN A 43 2.23 -0.50 17.01
C GLN A 43 2.50 -1.08 15.62
N PHE A 44 1.44 -1.27 14.83
CA PHE A 44 1.56 -1.75 13.46
C PHE A 44 2.22 -0.71 12.56
N ILE A 45 1.88 0.57 12.70
CA ILE A 45 2.57 1.66 12.00
C ILE A 45 4.06 1.67 12.38
N ASP A 46 4.37 1.57 13.67
CA ASP A 46 5.74 1.53 14.17
C ASP A 46 6.53 0.32 13.65
N LEU A 47 5.89 -0.85 13.57
CA LEU A 47 6.43 -2.04 12.95
C LEU A 47 6.78 -1.79 11.49
N CYS A 48 5.88 -1.19 10.72
CA CYS A 48 6.09 -0.93 9.30
C CYS A 48 7.24 0.05 9.06
N ILE A 49 7.33 1.12 9.86
CA ILE A 49 8.45 2.07 9.81
C ILE A 49 9.77 1.35 10.10
N LEU A 50 9.84 0.54 11.18
CA LEU A 50 11.06 -0.22 11.52
C LEU A 50 11.42 -1.28 10.49
N SER A 51 10.43 -1.90 9.85
CA SER A 51 10.65 -2.91 8.81
C SER A 51 11.18 -2.33 7.50
N GLY A 52 11.01 -1.01 7.31
CA GLY A 52 11.31 -0.28 6.10
C GLY A 52 10.03 0.25 5.45
N CYS A 53 9.99 1.56 5.20
CA CYS A 53 8.94 2.23 4.46
C CYS A 53 9.55 3.24 3.48
N ASP A 54 8.76 3.77 2.57
CA ASP A 54 9.26 4.67 1.51
C ASP A 54 9.51 6.11 1.98
N TYR A 55 9.18 6.44 3.24
CA TYR A 55 9.21 7.81 3.77
C TYR A 55 10.41 8.12 4.67
N CYS A 56 11.18 7.11 5.10
CA CYS A 56 12.41 7.30 5.86
C CYS A 56 13.38 6.14 5.66
N GLU A 57 14.65 6.37 5.96
CA GLU A 57 15.65 5.30 5.93
C GLU A 57 15.35 4.19 6.95
N ASN A 58 15.81 2.97 6.65
CA ASN A 58 15.70 1.83 7.56
C ASN A 58 16.95 1.68 8.44
N ILE A 59 16.79 1.04 9.59
CA ILE A 59 17.93 0.68 10.45
C ILE A 59 18.55 -0.60 9.88
N LYS A 60 19.81 -0.51 9.43
CA LYS A 60 20.54 -1.66 8.84
C LYS A 60 20.52 -2.87 9.79
N GLY A 61 20.08 -4.02 9.27
CA GLY A 61 19.99 -5.27 10.03
C GLY A 61 18.70 -5.45 10.83
N ILE A 62 17.75 -4.52 10.73
CA ILE A 62 16.38 -4.67 11.21
C ILE A 62 15.46 -4.81 10.00
N GLY A 63 14.88 -6.01 9.83
CA GLY A 63 13.81 -6.27 8.86
C GLY A 63 12.54 -6.72 9.57
N GLY A 64 11.49 -7.06 8.81
CA GLY A 64 10.15 -7.31 9.35
C GLY A 64 10.06 -8.27 10.55
N GLN A 65 10.74 -9.42 10.51
CA GLN A 65 10.72 -10.38 11.63
C GLN A 65 11.37 -9.84 12.91
N ARG A 66 12.49 -9.12 12.77
CA ARG A 66 13.20 -8.53 13.91
C ARG A 66 12.45 -7.31 14.44
N ALA A 67 11.88 -6.50 13.55
CA ALA A 67 11.01 -5.38 13.90
C ALA A 67 9.79 -5.84 14.70
N LEU A 68 9.12 -6.92 14.28
CA LEU A 68 7.97 -7.49 15.01
C LEU A 68 8.34 -7.93 16.42
N LYS A 69 9.50 -8.59 16.57
CA LYS A 69 10.00 -8.98 17.89
C LYS A 69 10.27 -7.76 18.78
N LEU A 70 10.91 -6.73 18.24
CA LEU A 70 11.23 -5.50 18.97
C LEU A 70 9.96 -4.75 19.40
N ILE A 71 8.98 -4.60 18.51
CA ILE A 71 7.71 -3.96 18.85
C ILE A 71 6.91 -4.75 19.88
N ARG A 72 6.91 -6.08 19.82
CA ARG A 72 6.27 -6.91 20.87
C ARG A 72 6.97 -6.79 22.22
N GLN A 73 8.26 -6.48 22.25
CA GLN A 73 9.04 -6.35 23.50
C GLN A 73 8.97 -4.95 24.11
N HIS A 74 8.98 -3.93 23.27
CA HIS A 74 9.17 -2.52 23.66
C HIS A 74 7.96 -1.63 23.37
N GLY A 75 6.96 -2.12 22.62
CA GLY A 75 5.71 -1.40 22.37
C GLY A 75 5.79 -0.23 21.38
N CYS A 76 6.88 0.54 21.30
CA CYS A 76 7.01 1.70 20.41
C CYS A 76 8.44 1.90 19.90
N ILE A 77 8.60 2.68 18.84
CA ILE A 77 9.93 2.99 18.26
C ILE A 77 10.86 3.67 19.27
N GLU A 78 10.34 4.57 20.10
CA GLU A 78 11.12 5.31 21.10
C GLU A 78 11.87 4.36 22.04
N GLU A 79 11.16 3.39 22.62
CA GLU A 79 11.76 2.38 23.50
C GLU A 79 12.71 1.46 22.73
N VAL A 80 12.37 1.10 21.49
CA VAL A 80 13.26 0.30 20.63
C VAL A 80 14.59 1.02 20.40
N VAL A 81 14.56 2.29 20.00
CA VAL A 81 15.77 3.10 19.73
C VAL A 81 16.62 3.26 20.99
N GLN A 82 16.02 3.50 22.15
CA GLN A 82 16.74 3.60 23.42
C GLN A 82 17.49 2.31 23.77
N ASN A 83 16.88 1.14 23.54
CA ASN A 83 17.50 -0.15 23.79
C ASN A 83 18.53 -0.51 22.69
N LEU A 84 18.32 -0.09 21.45
CA LEU A 84 19.26 -0.31 20.34
C LEU A 84 20.56 0.47 20.49
N LYS A 85 20.55 1.66 21.12
CA LYS A 85 21.78 2.43 21.41
C LYS A 85 22.81 1.66 22.25
N GLN A 86 22.38 0.63 22.98
CA GLN A 86 23.24 -0.24 23.78
C GLN A 86 23.81 -1.42 22.96
N THR A 87 23.54 -1.48 21.66
CA THR A 87 23.86 -2.61 20.78
C THR A 87 24.64 -2.16 19.54
N ARG A 88 24.99 -3.12 18.68
CA ARG A 88 25.77 -2.90 17.44
C ARG A 88 25.03 -2.18 16.29
N PHE A 89 23.80 -1.71 16.50
CA PHE A 89 23.01 -1.10 15.43
C PHE A 89 23.23 0.41 15.38
N SER A 90 23.54 0.94 14.20
CA SER A 90 23.66 2.38 13.97
C SER A 90 22.29 2.96 13.64
N VAL A 91 21.69 3.68 14.59
CA VAL A 91 20.48 4.48 14.34
C VAL A 91 20.93 5.85 13.82
N PRO A 92 20.39 6.34 12.68
CA PRO A 92 20.67 7.70 12.22
C PRO A 92 20.29 8.73 13.30
N GLU A 93 21.09 9.77 13.48
CA GLU A 93 20.86 10.78 14.52
C GLU A 93 19.58 11.59 14.24
N ASP A 94 19.38 11.97 12.98
CA ASP A 94 18.21 12.70 12.48
C ASP A 94 17.19 11.77 11.82
N TRP A 95 16.83 10.66 12.46
CA TRP A 95 15.87 9.71 11.89
C TRP A 95 14.41 10.20 12.04
N PRO A 96 13.70 10.57 10.96
CA PRO A 96 12.43 11.30 11.03
C PRO A 96 11.21 10.38 11.21
N TYR A 97 11.32 9.36 12.08
CA TYR A 97 10.26 8.36 12.26
C TYR A 97 8.98 8.96 12.87
N GLN A 98 9.09 10.08 13.61
CA GLN A 98 7.95 10.74 14.24
C GLN A 98 7.09 11.49 13.22
N GLU A 99 7.73 12.16 12.27
CA GLU A 99 7.08 12.81 11.14
C GLU A 99 6.39 11.77 10.25
N VAL A 100 7.06 10.66 9.97
CA VAL A 100 6.49 9.55 9.19
C VAL A 100 5.31 8.90 9.92
N ARG A 101 5.40 8.68 11.23
CA ARG A 101 4.28 8.18 12.03
C ARG A 101 3.09 9.13 11.94
N THR A 102 3.34 10.44 11.99
CA THR A 102 2.29 11.46 11.84
C THR A 102 1.67 11.42 10.45
N LEU A 103 2.48 11.27 9.40
CA LEU A 103 2.03 11.10 8.02
C LEU A 103 1.06 9.90 7.88
N PHE A 104 1.38 8.76 8.49
CA PHE A 104 0.49 7.59 8.47
C PHE A 104 -0.82 7.79 9.24
N LYS A 105 -0.75 8.48 10.39
CA LYS A 105 -1.94 8.70 11.25
C LYS A 105 -2.83 9.82 10.76
N GLN A 106 -2.26 10.82 10.10
CA GLN A 106 -2.94 12.02 9.65
C GLN A 106 -2.53 12.33 8.20
N PRO A 107 -2.82 11.42 7.25
CA PRO A 107 -2.51 11.66 5.86
C PRO A 107 -3.35 12.81 5.32
N ASN A 108 -2.76 13.60 4.43
CA ASN A 108 -3.50 14.62 3.70
C ASN A 108 -4.39 13.95 2.65
N VAL A 109 -5.68 13.79 2.97
CA VAL A 109 -6.67 13.11 2.13
C VAL A 109 -7.83 14.03 1.77
N CYS A 110 -8.43 13.80 0.60
CA CYS A 110 -9.66 14.48 0.21
C CYS A 110 -10.83 13.93 1.04
N THR A 111 -11.45 14.78 1.86
CA THR A 111 -12.63 14.43 2.68
C THR A 111 -13.95 14.70 1.97
N GLY A 112 -13.97 15.68 1.06
CA GLY A 112 -15.11 16.01 0.21
C GLY A 112 -15.16 15.14 -1.03
N ILE A 113 -15.28 13.82 -0.86
CA ILE A 113 -15.37 12.89 -1.99
C ILE A 113 -16.70 13.13 -2.70
N PRO A 114 -16.71 13.54 -3.98
CA PRO A 114 -17.96 13.74 -4.71
C PRO A 114 -18.64 12.40 -4.98
N ASP A 115 -19.96 12.44 -5.16
CA ASP A 115 -20.70 11.27 -5.60
C ASP A 115 -20.16 10.80 -6.96
N PHE A 116 -19.78 9.53 -7.00
CA PHE A 116 -19.19 8.93 -8.18
C PHE A 116 -20.25 8.12 -8.93
N MET A 117 -20.42 8.42 -10.22
CA MET A 117 -21.31 7.69 -11.11
C MET A 117 -20.58 7.27 -12.38
N TRP A 118 -20.73 6.00 -12.74
CA TRP A 118 -20.29 5.50 -14.04
C TRP A 118 -21.22 5.99 -15.14
N THR A 119 -20.70 6.78 -16.08
CA THR A 119 -21.41 7.25 -17.27
C THR A 119 -21.12 6.37 -18.48
N SER A 120 -21.91 6.52 -19.55
CA SER A 120 -21.60 5.87 -20.83
C SER A 120 -20.26 6.39 -21.38
N PRO A 121 -19.46 5.53 -22.02
CA PRO A 121 -18.20 5.97 -22.64
C PRO A 121 -18.47 6.91 -23.81
N ASP A 122 -17.64 7.95 -23.96
CA ASP A 122 -17.62 8.79 -25.15
C ASP A 122 -16.83 8.06 -26.26
N SER A 123 -17.55 7.33 -27.10
CA SER A 123 -16.95 6.53 -28.17
C SER A 123 -16.15 7.38 -29.17
N GLN A 124 -16.65 8.57 -29.52
CA GLN A 124 -15.99 9.43 -30.51
C GLN A 124 -14.73 10.04 -29.90
N GLY A 125 -14.83 10.60 -28.70
CA GLY A 125 -13.68 11.15 -27.98
C GLY A 125 -12.59 10.10 -27.71
N LEU A 126 -12.95 8.86 -27.40
CA LEU A 126 -11.99 7.77 -27.23
C LEU A 126 -11.30 7.38 -28.54
N MET A 127 -12.01 7.36 -29.66
CA MET A 127 -11.42 7.08 -30.97
C MET A 127 -10.47 8.19 -31.39
N ASP A 128 -10.88 9.46 -31.24
CA ASP A 128 -10.05 10.60 -31.61
C ASP A 128 -8.78 10.66 -30.75
N PHE A 129 -8.90 10.54 -29.42
CA PHE A 129 -7.75 10.57 -28.54
C PHE A 129 -6.82 9.36 -28.73
N LEU A 130 -7.34 8.13 -28.72
CA LEU A 130 -6.47 6.95 -28.75
C LEU A 130 -5.94 6.67 -30.16
N SER A 131 -6.78 6.76 -31.19
CA SER A 131 -6.36 6.43 -32.56
C SER A 131 -5.75 7.61 -33.30
N THR A 132 -6.42 8.76 -33.33
CA THR A 132 -5.94 9.91 -34.13
C THR A 132 -4.74 10.58 -33.47
N GLU A 133 -4.78 10.86 -32.16
CA GLU A 133 -3.71 11.58 -31.46
C GLU A 133 -2.58 10.64 -30.97
N ASN A 134 -2.94 9.46 -30.46
CA ASN A 134 -1.97 8.52 -29.85
C ASN A 134 -1.63 7.31 -30.71
N SER A 135 -2.10 7.26 -31.97
CA SER A 135 -1.73 6.25 -32.98
C SER A 135 -2.01 4.79 -32.57
N PHE A 136 -2.97 4.54 -31.67
CA PHE A 136 -3.47 3.19 -31.42
C PHE A 136 -4.33 2.69 -32.58
N SER A 137 -4.26 1.39 -32.87
CA SER A 137 -5.05 0.75 -33.94
C SER A 137 -6.56 1.05 -33.76
N PRO A 138 -7.22 1.70 -34.76
CA PRO A 138 -8.65 2.02 -34.71
C PRO A 138 -9.53 0.81 -34.42
N ASP A 139 -9.23 -0.31 -35.08
CA ASP A 139 -9.97 -1.56 -34.89
C ASP A 139 -9.87 -2.11 -33.46
N ARG A 140 -8.72 -1.93 -32.80
CA ARG A 140 -8.53 -2.36 -31.41
C ARG A 140 -9.29 -1.46 -30.44
N VAL A 141 -9.27 -0.15 -30.69
CA VAL A 141 -9.98 0.82 -29.86
C VAL A 141 -11.49 0.61 -29.99
N ALA A 142 -12.02 0.50 -31.21
CA ALA A 142 -13.43 0.22 -31.46
C ALA A 142 -13.93 -1.04 -30.74
N LYS A 143 -13.17 -2.14 -30.83
CA LYS A 143 -13.49 -3.39 -30.11
C LYS A 143 -13.43 -3.25 -28.59
N ALA A 144 -12.55 -2.41 -28.06
CA ALA A 144 -12.46 -2.17 -26.61
C ALA A 144 -13.67 -1.34 -26.13
N VAL A 145 -14.05 -0.30 -26.87
CA VAL A 145 -15.21 0.55 -26.59
C VAL A 145 -16.50 -0.28 -26.60
N GLU A 146 -16.66 -1.17 -27.59
CA GLU A 146 -17.79 -2.09 -27.65
C GLU A 146 -17.86 -2.98 -26.40
N LYS A 147 -16.74 -3.58 -25.97
CA LYS A 147 -16.67 -4.40 -24.75
C LYS A 147 -17.04 -3.62 -23.49
N ILE A 148 -16.58 -2.38 -23.36
CA ILE A 148 -16.91 -1.52 -22.21
C ILE A 148 -18.41 -1.22 -22.19
N THR A 149 -18.99 -0.90 -23.34
CA THR A 149 -20.43 -0.60 -23.48
C THR A 149 -21.28 -1.80 -23.08
N VAL A 150 -20.96 -2.99 -23.62
CA VAL A 150 -21.65 -4.25 -23.28
C VAL A 150 -21.52 -4.59 -21.80
N ALA A 151 -20.33 -4.42 -21.21
CA ALA A 151 -20.12 -4.68 -19.78
C ALA A 151 -20.97 -3.73 -18.91
N ARG A 152 -21.02 -2.44 -19.25
CA ARG A 152 -21.83 -1.45 -18.55
C ARG A 152 -23.32 -1.79 -18.60
N ASP A 153 -23.85 -2.17 -19.75
CA ASP A 153 -25.28 -2.52 -19.90
C ASP A 153 -25.66 -3.82 -19.20
N LYS A 154 -24.68 -4.71 -18.97
CA LYS A 154 -24.86 -5.92 -18.16
C LYS A 154 -24.96 -5.60 -16.66
N TYR A 155 -24.13 -4.68 -16.17
CA TYR A 155 -24.01 -4.33 -14.75
C TYR A 155 -24.66 -2.99 -14.38
N SER A 156 -25.65 -2.53 -15.15
CA SER A 156 -26.38 -1.32 -14.82
C SER A 156 -27.06 -1.45 -13.44
N PRO A 157 -27.19 -0.36 -12.66
CA PRO A 157 -27.76 -0.40 -11.30
C PRO A 157 -29.15 -1.05 -11.23
N GLU A 158 -29.94 -0.97 -12.30
CA GLU A 158 -31.25 -1.62 -12.42
C GLU A 158 -31.15 -3.15 -12.50
N ARG A 159 -30.09 -3.69 -13.12
CA ARG A 159 -29.83 -5.14 -13.25
C ARG A 159 -29.03 -5.72 -12.10
N LEU A 160 -28.27 -4.90 -11.36
CA LEU A 160 -27.47 -5.35 -10.21
C LEU A 160 -28.32 -5.87 -9.04
N LYS A 161 -29.60 -5.47 -8.96
CA LYS A 161 -30.57 -6.00 -7.98
C LYS A 161 -30.82 -7.52 -8.11
N LEU A 162 -30.44 -8.13 -9.24
CA LEU A 162 -30.54 -9.58 -9.49
C LEU A 162 -29.32 -10.37 -9.01
N LEU A 163 -28.27 -9.69 -8.54
CA LEU A 163 -27.07 -10.30 -7.97
C LEU A 163 -26.98 -9.95 -6.49
N THR A 164 -28.00 -10.34 -5.72
CA THR A 164 -27.84 -10.44 -4.27
C THR A 164 -26.73 -11.44 -3.96
N PRO A 165 -25.77 -11.10 -3.07
CA PRO A 165 -24.91 -12.10 -2.47
C PRO A 165 -25.80 -13.16 -1.84
N VAL A 166 -25.51 -14.45 -2.07
CA VAL A 166 -26.09 -15.53 -1.28
C VAL A 166 -25.57 -15.36 0.14
N ALA A 167 -26.27 -14.53 0.92
CA ALA A 167 -26.14 -14.51 2.36
C ALA A 167 -26.80 -15.80 2.88
N SER A 168 -25.97 -16.67 3.47
CA SER A 168 -26.34 -17.75 4.37
C SER A 168 -27.40 -18.74 3.87
N LEU A 169 -26.98 -19.74 3.10
CA LEU A 169 -27.57 -21.07 3.22
C LEU A 169 -26.95 -21.74 4.46
N PRO A 170 -27.73 -22.24 5.43
CA PRO A 170 -27.21 -23.06 6.51
C PRO A 170 -26.92 -24.46 5.95
N GLY A 171 -25.81 -24.58 5.24
CA GLY A 171 -25.24 -25.84 4.79
C GLY A 171 -24.02 -26.15 5.65
N SER A 172 -24.10 -27.24 6.42
CA SER A 172 -22.96 -27.84 7.12
C SER A 172 -21.89 -28.24 6.11
N HIS A 173 -20.98 -27.33 5.79
CA HIS A 173 -19.72 -27.63 5.13
C HIS A 173 -18.60 -27.13 6.03
N THR A 174 -17.79 -28.06 6.51
CA THR A 174 -16.51 -27.78 7.15
C THR A 174 -15.55 -27.22 6.11
N GLU A 175 -15.65 -25.94 5.80
CA GLU A 175 -14.61 -25.23 5.08
C GLU A 175 -13.57 -24.72 6.07
N LYS A 176 -12.31 -25.14 5.87
CA LYS A 176 -11.17 -24.63 6.63
C LYS A 176 -10.91 -23.20 6.18
N GLU A 177 -10.95 -22.24 7.11
CA GLU A 177 -10.47 -20.87 6.85
C GLU A 177 -9.06 -20.92 6.24
N PRO A 178 -8.74 -20.08 5.25
CA PRO A 178 -7.37 -19.91 4.80
C PRO A 178 -6.57 -19.29 5.94
N THR A 179 -5.90 -20.14 6.72
CA THR A 179 -4.97 -19.73 7.77
C THR A 179 -3.83 -18.93 7.15
N CYS A 180 -3.61 -17.72 7.65
CA CYS A 180 -2.43 -16.94 7.34
C CYS A 180 -1.19 -17.71 7.85
N ILE A 181 -0.46 -18.37 6.95
CA ILE A 181 0.76 -19.10 7.32
C ILE A 181 1.92 -18.11 7.45
N LEU A 182 1.93 -17.35 8.54
CA LEU A 182 3.17 -16.80 9.07
C LEU A 182 3.90 -17.96 9.76
N GLY A 183 4.99 -18.44 9.16
CA GLY A 183 5.76 -19.59 9.65
C GLY A 183 6.02 -19.53 11.16
N SER A 184 5.71 -20.64 11.84
CA SER A 184 5.73 -20.77 13.29
C SER A 184 7.12 -20.45 13.89
N PRO A 185 7.22 -19.58 14.91
CA PRO A 185 8.35 -19.59 15.82
C PRO A 185 8.13 -20.73 16.83
N GLY A 186 9.01 -21.73 16.79
CA GLY A 186 9.08 -22.74 17.83
C GLY A 186 9.34 -22.13 19.20
N GLN A 187 8.69 -22.73 20.20
CA GLN A 187 8.89 -22.64 21.64
C GLN A 187 8.20 -21.49 22.37
N GLY A 188 7.28 -21.90 23.26
CA GLY A 188 6.35 -21.05 23.98
C GLY A 188 7.02 -20.13 24.99
N LEU A 189 6.44 -18.94 25.13
CA LEU A 189 6.78 -17.97 26.16
C LEU A 189 5.50 -17.29 26.63
N LYS A 190 5.31 -17.31 27.95
CA LYS A 190 4.13 -16.87 28.70
C LYS A 190 3.75 -15.43 28.36
N ILE A 191 2.45 -15.21 28.16
CA ILE A 191 1.81 -13.90 28.13
C ILE A 191 2.12 -13.19 29.45
N ARG A 192 2.75 -12.02 29.38
CA ARG A 192 2.85 -11.06 30.50
C ARG A 192 1.94 -9.86 30.22
N SER A 193 1.60 -9.19 31.32
CA SER A 193 0.55 -8.19 31.54
C SER A 193 0.45 -7.05 30.53
N ALA A 194 -0.72 -6.40 30.56
CA ALA A 194 -1.20 -5.31 29.71
C ALA A 194 -0.12 -4.29 29.28
N PRO A 195 -0.10 -3.86 28.01
CA PRO A 195 0.86 -2.87 27.53
C PRO A 195 0.65 -1.53 28.22
N GLN A 196 1.75 -0.90 28.65
CA GLN A 196 1.74 0.52 29.00
C GLN A 196 1.45 1.33 27.72
N VAL A 197 0.34 2.07 27.74
CA VAL A 197 0.07 3.11 26.74
C VAL A 197 1.12 4.19 26.94
N CYS A 198 2.08 4.27 26.01
CA CYS A 198 3.02 5.37 25.95
C CYS A 198 2.23 6.66 25.69
N LYS A 199 2.12 7.52 26.70
CA LYS A 199 1.54 8.85 26.55
C LYS A 199 2.49 9.67 25.69
N SER A 200 2.09 9.98 24.46
CA SER A 200 2.71 11.07 23.73
C SER A 200 2.46 12.35 24.52
N SER A 201 3.53 12.95 25.03
CA SER A 201 3.49 14.26 25.68
C SER A 201 3.03 15.29 24.67
N SER A 202 1.80 15.77 24.83
CA SER A 202 1.28 16.96 24.15
C SER A 202 1.98 18.19 24.72
N SER A 203 3.10 18.58 24.15
CA SER A 203 3.66 19.92 24.32
C SER A 203 3.52 20.68 23.01
N GLY A 204 2.61 21.65 22.99
CA GLY A 204 2.31 22.49 21.84
C GLY A 204 3.57 23.18 21.30
N PHE A 205 3.87 22.92 20.03
CA PHE A 205 4.90 23.64 19.30
C PHE A 205 4.22 24.69 18.42
N ARG A 206 4.55 25.96 18.66
CA ARG A 206 4.04 27.11 17.91
C ARG A 206 4.72 27.13 16.54
N TYR A 207 3.91 27.36 15.51
CA TYR A 207 4.38 27.65 14.16
C TYR A 207 5.30 28.87 14.16
N ALA A 208 6.56 28.68 13.76
CA ALA A 208 7.43 29.75 13.29
C ALA A 208 7.85 29.43 11.85
N SER A 209 7.38 30.32 10.98
CA SER A 209 7.58 30.49 9.54
C SER A 209 8.92 30.04 8.90
N SER A 210 8.79 29.64 7.62
CA SER A 210 9.74 29.78 6.48
C SER A 210 10.72 28.65 6.16
N LYS A 211 10.34 27.75 5.24
CA LYS A 211 10.88 27.63 3.86
C LYS A 211 10.29 26.39 3.13
N PRO A 212 10.00 26.46 1.83
CA PRO A 212 9.48 25.32 1.07
C PRO A 212 10.58 24.29 0.80
N PHE A 213 10.31 23.03 1.12
CA PHE A 213 11.16 21.89 0.77
C PHE A 213 10.91 21.54 -0.70
N MET A 214 11.83 21.94 -1.57
CA MET A 214 11.80 21.68 -3.01
C MET A 214 12.54 20.36 -3.27
N LEU A 215 11.81 19.29 -3.60
CA LEU A 215 12.39 18.03 -4.05
C LEU A 215 12.76 18.16 -5.53
N ASP A 216 14.04 18.35 -5.80
CA ASP A 216 14.62 18.29 -7.14
C ASP A 216 14.71 16.82 -7.58
N MET A 217 13.86 16.44 -8.53
CA MET A 217 13.80 15.10 -9.10
C MET A 217 14.65 15.08 -10.36
N GLN A 218 15.96 14.86 -10.23
CA GLN A 218 16.86 14.74 -11.38
C GLN A 218 16.72 13.36 -12.03
N SER A 219 16.04 13.33 -13.17
CA SER A 219 15.98 12.20 -14.09
C SER A 219 17.25 12.10 -14.93
N GLY A 220 18.13 11.15 -14.63
CA GLY A 220 19.29 10.81 -15.46
C GLY A 220 18.94 9.80 -16.55
N PHE A 221 18.50 10.28 -17.72
CA PHE A 221 18.50 9.48 -18.97
C PHE A 221 19.86 9.65 -19.66
N HIS A 222 20.73 8.64 -19.61
CA HIS A 222 21.92 8.57 -20.46
C HIS A 222 21.59 7.80 -21.74
N GLY A 223 21.26 8.54 -22.81
CA GLY A 223 21.22 8.01 -24.17
C GLY A 223 22.64 7.82 -24.71
N ARG A 224 22.94 6.63 -25.24
CA ARG A 224 24.15 6.38 -26.05
C ARG A 224 23.93 6.89 -27.48
N PRO A 225 24.86 7.64 -28.09
CA PRO A 225 24.79 7.95 -29.52
C PRO A 225 25.32 6.79 -30.36
N TYR A 226 24.57 6.43 -31.40
CA TYR A 226 25.05 5.57 -32.49
C TYR A 226 25.90 6.41 -33.44
N ALA A 227 27.17 6.03 -33.60
CA ALA A 227 28.08 6.63 -34.56
C ALA A 227 27.88 5.99 -35.95
N PHE A 228 27.55 6.84 -36.93
CA PHE A 228 27.66 6.56 -38.36
C PHE A 228 29.14 6.65 -38.75
N SER A 229 29.70 5.61 -39.35
CA SER A 229 30.98 5.70 -40.07
C SER A 229 30.82 5.08 -41.45
N SER A 230 30.74 5.97 -42.44
CA SER A 230 30.95 5.67 -43.85
C SER A 230 32.36 5.14 -44.08
N PHE A 231 32.51 4.07 -44.86
CA PHE A 231 33.73 3.80 -45.61
C PHE A 231 33.36 3.32 -47.01
N SER A 232 33.86 4.08 -47.99
CA SER A 232 33.86 3.78 -49.42
C SER A 232 35.24 3.25 -49.81
N SER A 233 35.27 2.49 -50.90
CA SER A 233 36.41 2.18 -51.77
C SER A 233 37.39 1.08 -51.31
N LEU A 234 37.23 -0.13 -51.87
CA LEU A 234 37.98 -0.62 -53.04
C LEU A 234 37.29 -1.87 -53.61
#